data_AF-A0A2P5MJ28-F1
#
_entry.id   AF-A0A2P5MJ28-F1
#
_cell.length_a   1.000
_cell.length_b   1.000
_cell.length_c   1.000
_cell.angle_alpha   90.00
_cell.angle_beta   90.00
_cell.angle_gamma   90.00
#
_symmetry.space_group_name_H-M   'P 1'
#
loop_
_entity.id
_entity.type
_entity.pdbx_description
1 polymer ?
#
loop_
_entity_poly.entity_id
_entity_poly.type
_entity_poly.pdbx_seq_one_letter_code
_entity_poly.pdbx_strand_id
1 'polypeptide(L)'
;MNTAMPLLLIALSIAGLLGAMAGVHAIARRRGWSAELQRKSVHVATGLYALSLPLTFSDTWPVLLLTAVAVVVLMLMRLPALARTGIGSTIHGVERQSYGEVLLAVAVGFLFFRSYGNPVLFVLPMLVLTFSDAAAALTGVRYGRRLFAVEDGTKSFEGVVMFFLLAFILAMITLLLMTDVPKLNVILLSVIVAAFGAQLEADSWRGLDNLFVPVGLHLFLQNNLDAPLYSLLGAAVLLLTLIAGFQAAGARLGLTRQAARGYGVLVFLILSVTAPHNAILPLAASSACSPSAIANPATALVPNSTFLAWRRRQRPCGCSSGNGAVTMPSTSTISRLPALRRFLQRSP
;
A
#
# COMPACT_ATOMS: atom_id res chain seq x y z
N MET A 1 12.27 -16.93 -34.35
CA MET A 1 11.19 -17.33 -33.43
C MET A 1 9.92 -16.60 -33.84
N ASN A 2 8.79 -17.29 -33.96
CA ASN A 2 7.53 -16.69 -34.41
C ASN A 2 6.94 -15.78 -33.31
N THR A 3 7.20 -14.48 -33.39
CA THR A 3 6.76 -13.47 -32.40
C THR A 3 5.26 -13.15 -32.49
N ALA A 4 4.57 -13.62 -33.52
CA ALA A 4 3.15 -13.31 -33.74
C ALA A 4 2.24 -13.87 -32.63
N MET A 5 2.50 -15.09 -32.16
CA MET A 5 1.67 -15.72 -31.13
C MET A 5 1.77 -15.00 -29.77
N PRO A 6 2.96 -14.71 -29.22
CA PRO A 6 3.08 -13.90 -28.00
C PRO A 6 2.42 -12.52 -28.11
N LEU A 7 2.56 -11.84 -29.26
CA LEU A 7 1.93 -10.54 -29.48
C LEU A 7 0.40 -10.63 -29.50
N LEU A 8 -0.16 -11.65 -30.14
CA LEU A 8 -1.60 -11.92 -30.10
C LEU A 8 -2.09 -12.19 -28.68
N LEU A 9 -1.37 -13.02 -27.91
CA LEU A 9 -1.70 -13.29 -26.52
C LEU A 9 -1.65 -12.02 -25.68
N ILE A 10 -0.66 -11.15 -25.83
CA ILE A 10 -0.59 -9.85 -25.15
C ILE A 10 -1.81 -9.00 -25.49
N ALA A 11 -2.18 -8.88 -26.78
CA ALA A 11 -3.34 -8.10 -27.20
C ALA A 11 -4.64 -8.64 -26.59
N LEU A 12 -4.85 -9.96 -26.62
CA LEU A 12 -5.99 -10.62 -26.00
C LEU A 12 -6.02 -10.44 -24.49
N SER A 13 -4.84 -10.46 -23.84
CA SER A 13 -4.69 -10.24 -22.40
C SER A 13 -5.14 -8.85 -21.99
N ILE A 14 -4.68 -7.82 -22.71
CA ILE A 14 -5.06 -6.42 -22.46
C ILE A 14 -6.57 -6.26 -22.67
N ALA A 15 -7.10 -6.78 -23.78
CA ALA A 15 -8.54 -6.71 -24.08
C ALA A 15 -9.37 -7.44 -23.01
N GLY A 16 -8.92 -8.62 -22.57
CA GLY A 16 -9.57 -9.43 -21.53
C GLY A 16 -9.58 -8.73 -20.17
N LEU A 17 -8.45 -8.14 -19.76
CA LEU A 17 -8.36 -7.38 -18.50
C LEU A 17 -9.24 -6.13 -18.52
N LEU A 18 -9.21 -5.34 -19.60
CA LEU A 18 -10.10 -4.18 -19.75
C LEU A 18 -11.57 -4.59 -19.76
N GLY A 19 -11.89 -5.70 -20.44
CA GLY A 19 -13.23 -6.30 -20.44
C GLY A 19 -13.68 -6.74 -19.05
N ALA A 20 -12.80 -7.37 -18.27
CA ALA A 20 -13.08 -7.77 -16.90
C ALA A 20 -13.33 -6.56 -15.98
N MET A 21 -12.50 -5.51 -16.08
CA MET A 21 -12.70 -4.26 -15.32
C MET A 21 -14.03 -3.60 -15.67
N ALA A 22 -14.35 -3.50 -16.97
CA ALA A 22 -15.62 -2.95 -17.44
C ALA A 22 -16.82 -3.81 -16.98
N GLY A 23 -16.67 -5.13 -17.00
CA GLY A 23 -17.68 -6.09 -16.54
C GLY A 23 -17.95 -5.97 -15.04
N VAL A 24 -16.90 -5.93 -14.21
CA VAL A 24 -17.03 -5.70 -12.75
C VAL A 24 -17.72 -4.36 -12.49
N HIS A 25 -17.34 -3.30 -13.20
CA HIS A 25 -17.99 -1.99 -13.05
C HIS A 25 -19.48 -2.02 -13.46
N ALA A 26 -19.81 -2.68 -14.57
CA ALA A 26 -21.19 -2.82 -15.02
C ALA A 26 -22.06 -3.60 -14.00
N ILE A 27 -21.53 -4.69 -13.46
CA ILE A 27 -22.20 -5.49 -12.42
C ILE A 27 -22.34 -4.69 -11.13
N ALA A 28 -21.28 -3.99 -10.70
CA ALA A 28 -21.26 -3.16 -9.50
C ALA A 28 -22.36 -2.09 -9.54
N ARG A 29 -22.53 -1.41 -10.68
CA ARG A 29 -23.61 -0.43 -10.87
C ARG A 29 -25.00 -1.08 -10.83
N ARG A 30 -25.17 -2.25 -11.45
CA ARG A 30 -26.46 -2.97 -11.47
C ARG A 30 -26.85 -3.52 -10.10
N ARG A 31 -25.88 -3.93 -9.28
CA ARG A 31 -26.09 -4.56 -7.97
C ARG A 31 -25.88 -3.61 -6.79
N GLY A 32 -25.58 -2.33 -7.03
CA GLY A 32 -25.34 -1.34 -5.98
C GLY A 32 -24.16 -1.70 -5.06
N TRP A 33 -23.07 -2.24 -5.61
CA TRP A 33 -21.90 -2.61 -4.81
C TRP A 33 -21.22 -1.37 -4.20
N SER A 34 -20.68 -1.54 -2.99
CA SER A 34 -19.83 -0.51 -2.39
C SER A 34 -18.54 -0.34 -3.19
N ALA A 35 -17.96 0.86 -3.14
CA ALA A 35 -16.70 1.17 -3.83
C ALA A 35 -15.56 0.20 -3.42
N GLU A 36 -15.52 -0.19 -2.14
CA GLU A 36 -14.53 -1.16 -1.66
C GLU A 36 -14.70 -2.54 -2.29
N LEU A 37 -15.94 -3.04 -2.36
CA LEU A 37 -16.22 -4.33 -2.97
C LEU A 37 -15.89 -4.33 -4.46
N GLN A 38 -16.21 -3.25 -5.17
CA GLN A 38 -15.84 -3.09 -6.57
C GLN A 38 -14.31 -3.11 -6.74
N ARG A 39 -13.58 -2.34 -5.93
CA ARG A 39 -12.11 -2.27 -5.96
C ARG A 39 -11.47 -3.64 -5.72
N LYS A 40 -11.91 -4.36 -4.68
CA LYS A 40 -11.37 -5.69 -4.36
C LYS A 40 -11.80 -6.76 -5.35
N SER A 41 -12.95 -6.60 -6.02
CA SER A 41 -13.35 -7.49 -7.13
C SER A 41 -12.44 -7.33 -8.35
N VAL A 42 -12.10 -6.10 -8.73
CA VAL A 42 -11.11 -5.83 -9.79
C VAL A 42 -9.75 -6.40 -9.40
N HIS A 43 -9.30 -6.16 -8.17
CA HIS A 43 -8.05 -6.69 -7.62
C HIS A 43 -7.97 -8.22 -7.68
N VAL A 44 -9.04 -8.92 -7.28
CA VAL A 44 -9.08 -10.39 -7.35
C VAL A 44 -9.07 -10.86 -8.80
N ALA A 45 -9.81 -10.20 -9.70
CA ALA A 45 -9.84 -10.57 -11.12
C ALA A 45 -8.46 -10.38 -11.80
N THR A 46 -7.79 -9.25 -11.53
CA THR A 46 -6.44 -8.98 -12.06
C THR A 46 -5.40 -9.90 -11.43
N GLY A 47 -5.51 -10.21 -10.13
CA GLY A 47 -4.65 -11.14 -9.43
C GLY A 47 -4.78 -12.58 -9.93
N LEU A 48 -6.01 -13.07 -10.16
CA LEU A 48 -6.26 -14.38 -10.78
C LEU A 48 -5.71 -14.45 -12.20
N TYR A 49 -5.88 -13.39 -12.98
CA TYR A 49 -5.26 -13.31 -14.29
C TYR A 49 -3.73 -13.34 -14.20
N ALA A 50 -3.13 -12.60 -13.26
CA ALA A 50 -1.68 -12.61 -13.06
C ALA A 50 -1.15 -14.01 -12.67
N LEU A 51 -1.89 -14.77 -11.86
CA LEU A 51 -1.57 -16.17 -11.52
C LEU A 51 -1.60 -17.12 -12.73
N SER A 52 -2.33 -16.78 -13.79
CA SER A 52 -2.35 -17.54 -15.04
C SER A 52 -1.15 -17.24 -15.97
N LEU A 53 -0.39 -16.18 -15.71
CA LEU A 53 0.73 -15.76 -16.58
C LEU A 53 1.81 -16.84 -16.74
N PRO A 54 2.27 -17.53 -15.68
CA PRO A 54 3.30 -18.57 -15.83
C PRO A 54 2.83 -19.76 -16.68
N LEU A 55 1.52 -19.96 -16.79
CA LEU A 55 0.92 -21.01 -17.62
C LEU A 55 0.71 -20.55 -19.07
N THR A 56 0.58 -19.24 -19.29
CA THR A 56 0.24 -18.65 -20.59
C THR A 56 1.48 -18.27 -21.39
N PHE A 57 2.54 -17.82 -20.72
CA PHE A 57 3.77 -17.34 -21.35
C PHE A 57 4.97 -18.15 -20.90
N SER A 58 5.65 -18.78 -21.85
CA SER A 58 6.90 -19.51 -21.61
C SER A 58 8.10 -18.58 -21.45
N ASP A 59 8.08 -17.44 -22.15
CA ASP A 59 9.15 -16.44 -22.13
C ASP A 59 8.82 -15.30 -21.15
N THR A 60 9.86 -14.61 -20.65
CA THR A 60 9.71 -13.46 -19.75
C THR A 60 9.38 -12.16 -20.48
N TRP A 61 9.95 -11.95 -21.67
CA TRP A 61 9.78 -10.71 -22.43
C TRP A 61 8.31 -10.35 -22.74
N PRO A 62 7.39 -11.28 -23.07
CA PRO A 62 6.01 -10.92 -23.37
C PRO A 62 5.28 -10.38 -22.14
N VAL A 63 5.56 -10.95 -20.95
CA VAL A 63 4.95 -10.52 -19.69
C VAL A 63 5.50 -9.17 -19.26
N LEU A 64 6.80 -8.93 -19.47
CA LEU A 64 7.40 -7.61 -19.25
C LEU A 64 6.80 -6.55 -20.18
N LEU A 65 6.61 -6.86 -21.45
CA LEU A 65 5.93 -5.97 -22.38
C LEU A 65 4.47 -5.72 -21.99
N LEU A 66 3.73 -6.77 -21.63
CA LEU A 66 2.34 -6.69 -21.17
C LEU A 66 2.21 -5.77 -19.95
N THR A 67 3.05 -5.98 -18.93
CA THR A 67 3.02 -5.19 -17.69
C THR A 67 3.48 -3.75 -17.92
N ALA A 68 4.49 -3.52 -18.75
CA ALA A 68 4.91 -2.17 -19.15
C ALA A 68 3.80 -1.41 -19.89
N VAL A 69 3.16 -2.05 -20.86
CA VAL A 69 2.01 -1.46 -21.59
C VAL A 69 0.85 -1.20 -20.64
N ALA A 70 0.53 -2.13 -19.74
CA ALA A 70 -0.52 -1.93 -18.75
C ALA A 70 -0.25 -0.72 -17.84
N VAL A 71 0.99 -0.56 -17.35
CA VAL A 71 1.39 0.62 -16.56
C VAL A 71 1.19 1.90 -17.36
N VAL A 72 1.64 1.94 -18.62
CA VAL A 72 1.47 3.11 -19.50
C VAL A 72 -0.01 3.42 -19.71
N VAL A 73 -0.83 2.44 -20.07
CA VAL A 73 -2.27 2.62 -20.30
C VAL A 73 -2.96 3.14 -19.04
N LEU A 74 -2.71 2.52 -17.87
CA LEU A 74 -3.30 2.94 -16.60
C LEU A 74 -2.84 4.35 -16.18
N MET A 75 -1.61 4.74 -16.49
CA MET A 75 -1.12 6.10 -16.25
C MET A 75 -1.75 7.12 -17.22
N LEU A 76 -1.89 6.77 -18.50
CA LEU A 76 -2.55 7.62 -19.50
C LEU A 76 -4.03 7.85 -19.16
N MET A 77 -4.73 6.82 -18.68
CA MET A 77 -6.13 6.94 -18.23
C MET A 77 -6.30 7.87 -17.03
N ARG A 78 -5.22 8.19 -16.30
CA ARG A 78 -5.22 9.14 -15.18
C ARG A 78 -4.89 10.57 -15.59
N LEU A 79 -4.51 10.82 -16.85
CA LEU A 79 -4.23 12.17 -17.32
C LEU A 79 -5.51 13.02 -17.33
N PRO A 80 -5.48 14.26 -16.81
CA PRO A 80 -6.67 15.11 -16.69
C PRO A 80 -7.34 15.45 -18.03
N ALA A 81 -6.60 15.36 -19.13
CA ALA A 81 -7.12 15.56 -20.49
C ALA A 81 -8.05 14.41 -20.95
N LEU A 82 -7.74 13.16 -20.59
CA LEU A 82 -8.57 11.99 -20.87
C LEU A 82 -9.64 11.78 -19.80
N ALA A 83 -9.39 12.27 -18.58
CA ALA A 83 -10.32 12.19 -17.45
C ALA A 83 -11.60 13.04 -17.64
N ARG A 84 -11.59 14.02 -18.56
CA ARG A 84 -12.68 14.98 -18.78
C ARG A 84 -13.48 14.76 -20.06
N THR A 85 -13.06 13.87 -20.95
CA THR A 85 -13.73 13.58 -22.22
C THR A 85 -14.02 12.08 -22.35
N GLY A 86 -15.29 11.70 -22.27
CA GLY A 86 -15.73 10.31 -22.49
C GLY A 86 -15.43 9.33 -21.35
N ILE A 87 -15.19 8.06 -21.69
CA ILE A 87 -15.15 6.82 -20.87
C ILE A 87 -14.50 6.96 -19.46
N GLY A 88 -13.63 7.94 -19.25
CA GLY A 88 -13.13 8.35 -17.92
C GLY A 88 -14.22 8.83 -16.94
N SER A 89 -15.31 9.45 -17.39
CA SER A 89 -16.41 9.93 -16.53
C SER A 89 -17.19 8.79 -15.88
N THR A 90 -17.31 7.64 -16.54
CA THR A 90 -17.88 6.41 -15.98
C THR A 90 -16.99 5.75 -14.93
N ILE A 91 -15.68 6.00 -14.98
CA ILE A 91 -14.69 5.50 -14.01
C ILE A 91 -14.54 6.47 -12.81
N HIS A 92 -14.95 7.73 -12.95
CA HIS A 92 -14.65 8.80 -11.99
C HIS A 92 -15.77 9.12 -10.97
N GLY A 93 -16.69 8.18 -10.75
CA GLY A 93 -17.59 8.22 -9.59
C GLY A 93 -16.91 7.82 -8.27
N VAL A 94 -15.65 7.38 -8.30
CA VAL A 94 -14.90 6.94 -7.11
C VAL A 94 -13.60 7.75 -7.03
N GLU A 95 -13.39 8.32 -5.85
CA GLU A 95 -12.34 9.26 -5.49
C GLU A 95 -10.95 8.97 -6.09
N ARG A 96 -10.27 10.03 -6.47
CA ARG A 96 -8.85 10.07 -6.89
C ARG A 96 -7.91 9.55 -5.79
N GLN A 97 -7.81 8.25 -5.49
CA GLN A 97 -7.09 7.86 -4.25
C GLN A 97 -6.30 6.54 -4.23
N SER A 98 -6.13 5.77 -5.32
CA SER A 98 -5.21 4.62 -5.23
C SER A 98 -4.38 4.41 -6.49
N TYR A 99 -3.05 4.40 -6.32
CA TYR A 99 -2.09 3.96 -7.33
C TYR A 99 -2.00 2.42 -7.40
N GLY A 100 -2.83 1.71 -6.63
CA GLY A 100 -2.75 0.26 -6.41
C GLY A 100 -2.75 -0.58 -7.68
N GLU A 101 -3.53 -0.23 -8.71
CA GLU A 101 -3.55 -1.00 -9.98
C GLU A 101 -2.23 -0.86 -10.75
N VAL A 102 -1.63 0.33 -10.75
CA VAL A 102 -0.33 0.57 -11.39
C VAL A 102 0.76 -0.15 -10.59
N LEU A 103 0.71 -0.05 -9.27
CA LEU A 103 1.65 -0.69 -8.36
C LEU A 103 1.58 -2.22 -8.46
N LEU A 104 0.37 -2.78 -8.61
CA LEU A 104 0.16 -4.21 -8.89
C LEU A 104 0.82 -4.62 -10.21
N ALA A 105 0.62 -3.86 -11.29
CA ALA A 105 1.22 -4.18 -12.59
C ALA A 105 2.77 -4.15 -12.52
N VAL A 106 3.34 -3.19 -11.80
CA VAL A 106 4.79 -3.13 -11.53
C VAL A 106 5.25 -4.34 -10.71
N ALA A 107 4.52 -4.71 -9.67
CA ALA A 107 4.82 -5.88 -8.85
C ALA A 107 4.80 -7.16 -9.68
N VAL A 108 3.76 -7.39 -10.48
CA VAL A 108 3.65 -8.56 -11.36
C VAL A 108 4.84 -8.66 -12.31
N GLY A 109 5.23 -7.55 -12.96
CA GLY A 109 6.39 -7.52 -13.85
C GLY A 109 7.69 -7.86 -13.12
N PHE A 110 7.92 -7.28 -11.95
CA PHE A 110 9.09 -7.57 -11.12
C PHE A 110 9.13 -9.03 -10.67
N LEU A 111 8.04 -9.55 -10.10
CA LEU A 111 7.95 -10.91 -9.60
C LEU A 111 8.14 -11.91 -10.75
N PHE A 112 7.51 -11.68 -11.91
CA PHE A 112 7.61 -12.60 -13.03
C PHE A 112 9.05 -12.69 -13.56
N PHE A 113 9.72 -11.54 -13.67
CA PHE A 113 11.13 -11.49 -14.06
C PHE A 113 12.03 -12.19 -13.03
N ARG A 114 11.85 -11.91 -11.74
CA ARG A 114 12.76 -12.39 -10.71
C ARG A 114 12.54 -13.84 -10.31
N SER A 115 11.33 -14.36 -10.51
CA SER A 115 10.94 -15.75 -10.20
C SER A 115 11.22 -16.72 -11.35
N TYR A 116 11.93 -16.30 -12.40
CA TYR A 116 12.27 -17.18 -13.51
C TYR A 116 13.04 -18.42 -13.00
N GLY A 117 12.53 -19.61 -13.32
CA GLY A 117 13.08 -20.88 -12.86
C GLY A 117 12.56 -21.38 -11.50
N ASN A 118 11.85 -20.56 -10.72
CA ASN A 118 11.22 -20.99 -9.47
C ASN A 118 9.80 -20.41 -9.32
N PRO A 119 8.75 -21.14 -9.76
CA PRO A 119 7.40 -20.62 -9.81
C PRO A 119 6.79 -20.31 -8.44
N VAL A 120 7.27 -20.95 -7.35
CA VAL A 120 6.75 -20.69 -6.00
C VAL A 120 6.97 -19.24 -5.57
N LEU A 121 8.08 -18.63 -6.03
CA LEU A 121 8.45 -17.25 -5.72
C LEU A 121 7.54 -16.22 -6.41
N PHE A 122 6.77 -16.64 -7.42
CA PHE A 122 5.74 -15.83 -8.06
C PHE A 122 4.37 -16.15 -7.50
N VAL A 123 4.01 -17.44 -7.47
CA VAL A 123 2.66 -17.91 -7.16
C VAL A 123 2.28 -17.59 -5.71
N LEU A 124 3.15 -17.87 -4.73
CA LEU A 124 2.81 -17.65 -3.32
C LEU A 124 2.58 -16.17 -3.00
N PRO A 125 3.51 -15.23 -3.32
CA PRO A 125 3.26 -13.82 -3.07
C PRO A 125 2.01 -13.27 -3.80
N MET A 126 1.74 -13.74 -5.02
CA MET A 126 0.55 -13.34 -5.78
C MET A 126 -0.74 -13.90 -5.19
N LEU A 127 -0.74 -15.14 -4.68
CA LEU A 127 -1.89 -15.72 -3.97
C LEU A 127 -2.21 -14.93 -2.70
N VAL A 128 -1.18 -14.65 -1.89
CA VAL A 128 -1.34 -13.88 -0.65
C VAL A 128 -1.88 -12.49 -0.96
N LEU A 129 -1.30 -11.79 -1.94
CA LEU A 129 -1.81 -10.48 -2.35
C LEU A 129 -3.24 -10.57 -2.89
N THR A 130 -3.56 -11.54 -3.72
CA THR A 130 -4.90 -11.62 -4.37
C THR A 130 -5.99 -11.89 -3.35
N PHE A 131 -5.77 -12.86 -2.46
CA PHE A 131 -6.82 -13.36 -1.58
C PHE A 131 -6.77 -12.76 -0.19
N SER A 132 -5.59 -12.70 0.46
CA SER A 132 -5.48 -12.22 1.83
C SER A 132 -5.77 -10.72 1.94
N ASP A 133 -5.31 -9.91 0.99
CA ASP A 133 -5.60 -8.47 0.95
C ASP A 133 -7.11 -8.19 0.71
N ALA A 134 -7.75 -8.94 -0.18
CA ALA A 134 -9.18 -8.81 -0.44
C ALA A 134 -10.00 -9.24 0.78
N ALA A 135 -9.67 -10.38 1.39
CA ALA A 135 -10.34 -10.87 2.58
C ALA A 135 -10.16 -9.93 3.78
N ALA A 136 -8.96 -9.40 3.99
CA ALA A 136 -8.65 -8.46 5.06
C ALA A 136 -9.47 -7.18 4.95
N ALA A 137 -9.54 -6.59 3.75
CA ALA A 137 -10.31 -5.37 3.52
C ALA A 137 -11.82 -5.59 3.69
N LEU A 138 -12.37 -6.66 3.10
CA LEU A 138 -13.80 -6.95 3.21
C LEU A 138 -14.21 -7.31 4.65
N THR A 139 -13.36 -8.05 5.36
CA THR A 139 -13.59 -8.33 6.78
C THR A 139 -13.49 -7.05 7.59
N GLY A 140 -12.50 -6.20 7.32
CA GLY A 140 -12.32 -4.95 8.05
C GLY A 140 -13.49 -3.99 7.90
N VAL A 141 -14.08 -3.92 6.70
CA VAL A 141 -15.29 -3.10 6.48
C VAL A 141 -16.51 -3.68 7.16
N ARG A 142 -16.68 -5.01 7.18
CA ARG A 142 -17.90 -5.66 7.68
C ARG A 142 -17.88 -5.95 9.18
N TYR A 143 -16.73 -6.31 9.72
CA TYR A 143 -16.56 -6.81 11.09
C TYR A 143 -15.52 -6.03 11.90
N GLY A 144 -14.89 -4.99 11.33
CA GLY A 144 -13.91 -4.18 12.03
C GLY A 144 -14.50 -3.48 13.24
N ARG A 145 -14.00 -3.85 14.44
CA ARG A 145 -14.40 -3.21 15.71
C ARG A 145 -13.22 -2.46 16.30
N ARG A 146 -12.01 -3.03 16.21
CA ARG A 146 -10.78 -2.43 16.74
C ARG A 146 -10.02 -1.75 15.61
N LEU A 147 -10.33 -0.47 15.40
CA LEU A 147 -9.70 0.34 14.37
C LEU A 147 -8.43 1.01 14.88
N PHE A 148 -7.43 1.14 14.01
CA PHE A 148 -6.23 1.94 14.23
C PHE A 148 -6.00 2.88 13.05
N ALA A 149 -5.46 4.07 13.34
CA ALA A 149 -5.16 5.07 12.33
C ALA A 149 -3.90 4.71 11.54
N VAL A 150 -3.97 4.94 10.24
CA VAL A 150 -2.87 4.90 9.27
C VAL A 150 -2.80 6.29 8.63
N GLU A 151 -1.64 6.69 8.09
CA GLU A 151 -1.41 8.02 7.49
C GLU A 151 -2.54 8.51 6.57
N ASP A 152 -3.21 7.60 5.86
CA ASP A 152 -4.34 7.94 4.98
C ASP A 152 -5.52 6.96 5.17
N GLY A 153 -6.07 6.91 6.39
CA GLY A 153 -7.32 6.20 6.70
C GLY A 153 -7.31 5.42 8.01
N THR A 154 -8.18 4.40 8.07
CA THR A 154 -8.25 3.48 9.21
C THR A 154 -8.14 2.04 8.73
N LYS A 155 -7.44 1.21 9.51
CA LYS A 155 -7.39 -0.24 9.34
C LYS A 155 -7.94 -0.92 10.58
N SER A 156 -8.36 -2.16 10.43
CA SER A 156 -8.95 -2.94 11.54
C SER A 156 -8.01 -4.06 11.95
N PHE A 157 -7.96 -4.34 13.25
CA PHE A 157 -7.25 -5.50 13.76
C PHE A 157 -7.82 -6.81 13.22
N GLU A 158 -9.15 -6.88 13.08
CA GLU A 158 -9.85 -8.03 12.51
C GLU A 158 -9.41 -8.31 11.07
N GLY A 159 -9.20 -7.27 10.26
CA GLY A 159 -8.66 -7.37 8.91
C GLY A 159 -7.24 -7.94 8.88
N VAL A 160 -6.36 -7.45 9.77
CA VAL A 160 -4.97 -7.94 9.88
C VAL A 160 -4.94 -9.43 10.30
N VAL A 161 -5.80 -9.83 11.23
CA VAL A 161 -5.93 -11.25 11.63
C VAL A 161 -6.42 -12.10 10.46
N MET A 162 -7.42 -11.64 9.70
CA MET A 162 -7.88 -12.37 8.52
C MET A 162 -6.82 -12.46 7.43
N PHE A 163 -6.03 -11.41 7.22
CA PHE A 163 -4.88 -11.46 6.32
C PHE A 163 -3.93 -12.57 6.76
N PHE A 164 -3.52 -12.56 8.04
CA PHE A 164 -2.59 -13.52 8.61
C PHE A 164 -3.08 -14.95 8.43
N LEU A 165 -4.32 -15.24 8.81
CA LEU A 165 -4.88 -16.60 8.73
C LEU A 165 -4.92 -17.10 7.29
N LEU A 166 -5.40 -16.27 6.35
CA LEU A 166 -5.50 -16.68 4.96
C LEU A 166 -4.11 -16.81 4.30
N ALA A 167 -3.19 -15.90 4.61
CA ALA A 167 -1.81 -15.97 4.14
C ALA A 167 -1.10 -17.23 4.67
N PHE A 168 -1.34 -17.59 5.93
CA PHE A 168 -0.79 -18.81 6.54
C PHE A 168 -1.29 -20.07 5.82
N ILE A 169 -2.60 -20.17 5.57
CA ILE A 169 -3.20 -21.31 4.85
C ILE A 169 -2.66 -21.39 3.42
N LEU A 170 -2.62 -20.26 2.70
CA LEU A 170 -2.10 -20.21 1.34
C LEU A 170 -0.62 -20.57 1.28
N ALA A 171 0.19 -20.08 2.22
CA ALA A 171 1.61 -20.42 2.32
C ALA A 171 1.82 -21.91 2.59
N MET A 172 1.09 -22.48 3.56
CA MET A 172 1.15 -23.91 3.87
C MET A 172 0.83 -24.76 2.65
N ILE A 173 -0.29 -24.48 1.98
CA ILE A 173 -0.73 -25.24 0.80
C ILE A 173 0.29 -25.10 -0.33
N THR A 174 0.70 -23.87 -0.64
CA THR A 174 1.57 -23.61 -1.79
C THR A 174 2.97 -24.22 -1.59
N LEU A 175 3.55 -24.06 -0.40
CA LEU A 175 4.87 -24.61 -0.09
C LEU A 175 4.84 -26.15 -0.08
N LEU A 176 3.80 -26.80 0.46
CA LEU A 176 3.67 -28.26 0.43
C LEU A 176 3.48 -28.83 -0.98
N LEU A 177 2.80 -28.11 -1.87
CA LEU A 177 2.49 -28.60 -3.21
C LEU A 177 3.56 -28.29 -4.25
N MET A 178 4.34 -27.22 -4.05
CA MET A 178 5.26 -26.70 -5.07
C MET A 178 6.74 -26.83 -4.69
N THR A 179 7.07 -27.32 -3.50
CA THR A 179 8.45 -27.40 -3.03
C THR A 179 8.71 -28.68 -2.25
N ASP A 180 9.97 -29.11 -2.22
CA ASP A 180 10.45 -30.27 -1.44
C ASP A 180 10.99 -29.88 -0.05
N VAL A 181 10.63 -28.68 0.43
CA VAL A 181 11.09 -28.14 1.70
C VAL A 181 10.61 -29.02 2.86
N PRO A 182 11.45 -29.30 3.88
CA PRO A 182 11.05 -30.11 5.02
C PRO A 182 9.79 -29.57 5.71
N LYS A 183 8.88 -30.47 6.11
CA LYS A 183 7.56 -30.11 6.67
C LYS A 183 7.63 -29.11 7.83
N LEU A 184 8.65 -29.22 8.68
CA LEU A 184 8.83 -28.30 9.80
C LEU A 184 9.24 -26.90 9.33
N ASN A 185 10.07 -26.80 8.29
CA ASN A 185 10.43 -25.54 7.65
C ASN A 185 9.22 -24.90 6.96
N VAL A 186 8.35 -25.70 6.31
CA VAL A 186 7.09 -25.22 5.71
C VAL A 186 6.22 -24.51 6.74
N ILE A 187 6.02 -25.12 7.92
CA ILE A 187 5.21 -24.52 8.99
C ILE A 187 5.80 -23.17 9.39
N LEU A 188 7.11 -23.12 9.66
CA LEU A 188 7.77 -21.92 10.12
C LEU A 188 7.81 -20.82 9.05
N LEU A 189 8.13 -21.16 7.81
CA LEU A 189 8.07 -20.25 6.66
C LEU A 189 6.66 -19.68 6.50
N SER A 190 5.62 -20.51 6.61
CA SER A 190 4.24 -20.07 6.48
C SER A 190 3.84 -19.08 7.57
N VAL A 191 4.27 -19.31 8.81
CA VAL A 191 4.06 -18.35 9.92
C VAL A 191 4.79 -17.03 9.65
N ILE A 192 6.05 -17.08 9.21
CA ILE A 192 6.83 -15.86 8.93
C ILE A 192 6.21 -15.09 7.75
N VAL A 193 5.87 -15.77 6.65
CA VAL A 193 5.19 -15.18 5.48
C VAL A 193 3.88 -14.53 5.89
N ALA A 194 3.07 -15.20 6.70
CA ALA A 194 1.81 -14.65 7.19
C ALA A 194 2.01 -13.43 8.09
N ALA A 195 2.92 -13.50 9.06
CA ALA A 195 3.19 -12.39 9.98
C ALA A 195 3.79 -11.19 9.25
N PHE A 196 4.79 -11.43 8.40
CA PHE A 196 5.47 -10.40 7.64
C PHE A 196 4.54 -9.76 6.60
N GLY A 197 3.77 -10.56 5.87
CA GLY A 197 2.77 -10.08 4.91
C GLY A 197 1.66 -9.25 5.59
N ALA A 198 1.15 -9.71 6.73
CA ALA A 198 0.14 -8.96 7.49
C ALA A 198 0.69 -7.63 8.00
N GLN A 199 1.97 -7.59 8.39
CA GLN A 199 2.64 -6.37 8.80
C GLN A 199 2.83 -5.39 7.64
N LEU A 200 3.28 -5.88 6.48
CA LEU A 200 3.41 -5.10 5.24
C LEU A 200 2.05 -4.51 4.82
N GLU A 201 0.98 -5.29 4.89
CA GLU A 201 -0.39 -4.81 4.68
C GLU A 201 -0.70 -3.71 5.69
N ALA A 202 -0.59 -3.97 7.00
CA ALA A 202 -1.00 -3.04 8.05
C ALA A 202 -0.26 -1.69 8.03
N ASP A 203 0.97 -1.65 7.51
CA ASP A 203 1.80 -0.44 7.40
C ASP A 203 1.65 0.29 6.06
N SER A 204 1.05 -0.33 5.05
CA SER A 204 0.86 0.25 3.72
C SER A 204 -0.36 1.18 3.62
N TRP A 205 -0.23 2.24 2.83
CA TRP A 205 -1.28 3.22 2.53
C TRP A 205 -1.39 3.48 1.02
N ARG A 206 -2.48 4.09 0.56
CA ARG A 206 -2.67 4.51 -0.86
C ARG A 206 -2.46 3.42 -1.94
N GLY A 207 -2.65 2.16 -1.58
CA GLY A 207 -2.44 1.03 -2.49
C GLY A 207 -0.98 0.56 -2.59
N LEU A 208 -0.09 1.00 -1.68
CA LEU A 208 1.30 0.55 -1.61
C LEU A 208 1.44 -0.92 -1.22
N ASP A 209 0.43 -1.49 -0.57
CA ASP A 209 0.29 -2.92 -0.28
C ASP A 209 0.40 -3.77 -1.55
N ASN A 210 -0.18 -3.30 -2.66
CA ASN A 210 -0.11 -3.96 -3.96
C ASN A 210 1.31 -4.07 -4.55
N LEU A 211 2.29 -3.34 -4.01
CA LEU A 211 3.70 -3.47 -4.36
C LEU A 211 4.50 -4.11 -3.22
N PHE A 212 4.38 -3.60 -2.00
CA PHE A 212 5.25 -4.00 -0.89
C PHE A 212 4.96 -5.42 -0.40
N VAL A 213 3.70 -5.86 -0.35
CA VAL A 213 3.35 -7.22 0.04
C VAL A 213 3.98 -8.24 -0.91
N PRO A 214 3.68 -8.23 -2.23
CA PRO A 214 4.21 -9.26 -3.14
C PRO A 214 5.73 -9.19 -3.27
N VAL A 215 6.32 -7.99 -3.37
CA VAL A 215 7.77 -7.83 -3.50
C VAL A 215 8.50 -8.23 -2.22
N GLY A 216 8.01 -7.80 -1.05
CA GLY A 216 8.60 -8.16 0.23
C GLY A 216 8.58 -9.67 0.47
N LEU A 217 7.43 -10.31 0.24
CA LEU A 217 7.31 -11.77 0.36
C LEU A 217 8.21 -12.51 -0.63
N HIS A 218 8.27 -12.05 -1.88
CA HIS A 218 9.17 -12.61 -2.89
C HIS A 218 10.63 -12.56 -2.44
N LEU A 219 11.12 -11.39 -2.01
CA LEU A 219 12.50 -11.20 -1.57
C LEU A 219 12.84 -12.04 -0.34
N PHE A 220 11.92 -12.09 0.64
CA PHE A 220 12.09 -12.94 1.82
C PHE A 220 12.21 -14.43 1.44
N LEU A 221 11.26 -14.93 0.63
CA LEU A 221 11.24 -16.32 0.18
C LEU A 221 12.48 -16.65 -0.64
N GLN A 222 12.88 -15.78 -1.57
CA GLN A 222 14.03 -16.01 -2.43
C GLN A 222 15.31 -16.28 -1.64
N ASN A 223 15.50 -15.64 -0.47
CA ASN A 223 16.69 -15.83 0.35
C ASN A 223 16.54 -16.93 1.43
N ASN A 224 15.31 -17.30 1.81
CA ASN A 224 15.06 -18.16 2.96
C ASN A 224 14.34 -19.49 2.62
N LEU A 225 13.96 -19.75 1.37
CA LEU A 225 13.20 -20.93 0.99
C LEU A 225 13.90 -22.24 1.40
N ASP A 226 15.20 -22.33 1.12
CA ASP A 226 16.03 -23.50 1.41
C ASP A 226 16.84 -23.34 2.70
N ALA A 227 16.53 -22.33 3.52
CA ALA A 227 17.26 -22.08 4.74
C ALA A 227 17.03 -23.20 5.77
N PRO A 228 18.07 -23.59 6.53
CA PRO A 228 17.91 -24.58 7.59
C PRO A 228 17.02 -24.03 8.70
N LEU A 229 16.41 -24.94 9.47
CA LEU A 229 15.42 -24.59 10.49
C LEU A 229 15.90 -23.54 11.49
N TYR A 230 17.17 -23.62 11.93
CA TYR A 230 17.72 -22.65 12.89
C TYR A 230 17.79 -21.22 12.32
N SER A 231 18.07 -21.06 11.02
CA SER A 231 18.08 -19.76 10.35
C SER A 231 16.67 -19.20 10.26
N LEU A 232 15.67 -20.04 9.99
CA LEU A 232 14.27 -19.65 9.97
C LEU A 232 13.77 -19.25 11.37
N LEU A 233 14.18 -19.98 12.42
CA LEU A 233 13.89 -19.61 13.81
C LEU A 233 14.53 -18.25 14.14
N GLY A 234 15.78 -18.05 13.71
CA GLY A 234 16.46 -16.77 13.81
C GLY A 234 15.69 -15.65 13.11
N ALA A 235 15.20 -15.87 11.89
CA ALA A 235 14.39 -14.91 11.15
C ALA A 235 13.06 -14.59 11.85
N ALA A 236 12.36 -15.60 12.40
CA ALA A 236 11.13 -15.39 13.15
C ALA A 236 11.37 -14.54 14.41
N VAL A 237 12.41 -14.86 15.18
CA VAL A 237 12.81 -14.07 16.36
C VAL A 237 13.21 -12.66 15.95
N LEU A 238 13.99 -12.51 14.88
CA LEU A 238 14.40 -11.22 14.34
C LEU A 238 13.19 -10.35 13.97
N LEU A 239 12.19 -10.91 13.27
CA LEU A 239 10.97 -10.19 12.92
C LEU A 239 10.25 -9.66 14.18
N LEU A 240 10.02 -10.53 15.17
CA LEU A 240 9.32 -10.18 16.40
C LEU A 240 10.09 -9.13 17.23
N THR A 241 11.40 -9.32 17.37
CA THR A 241 12.27 -8.41 18.13
C THR A 241 12.38 -7.03 17.47
N LEU A 242 12.46 -6.96 16.13
CA LEU A 242 12.46 -5.67 15.43
C LEU A 242 11.11 -4.97 15.57
N ILE A 243 9.99 -5.68 15.39
CA ILE A 243 8.66 -5.11 15.57
C ILE A 243 8.46 -4.58 16.99
N ALA A 244 8.85 -5.34 18.02
CA ALA A 244 8.73 -4.91 19.41
C ALA A 244 9.72 -3.77 19.75
N GLY A 245 10.96 -3.90 19.30
CA GLY A 245 12.05 -2.95 19.55
C GLY A 245 11.76 -1.58 18.95
N PHE A 246 11.34 -1.52 17.68
CA PHE A 246 10.97 -0.25 17.06
C PHE A 246 9.70 0.36 17.68
N GLN A 247 8.72 -0.44 18.09
CA GLN A 247 7.54 0.08 18.80
C GLN A 247 7.91 0.68 20.17
N ALA A 248 8.80 0.03 20.93
CA ALA A 248 9.27 0.53 22.21
C ALA A 248 10.17 1.78 22.05
N ALA A 249 11.02 1.79 21.04
CA ALA A 249 11.93 2.90 20.75
C ALA A 249 11.25 4.08 20.05
N GLY A 250 10.12 3.85 19.35
CA GLY A 250 9.47 4.85 18.52
C GLY A 250 9.14 6.14 19.25
N ALA A 251 8.66 6.04 20.50
CA ALA A 251 8.39 7.21 21.35
C ALA A 251 9.67 7.99 21.71
N ARG A 252 10.80 7.30 21.92
CA ARG A 252 12.10 7.93 22.21
C ARG A 252 12.73 8.56 20.97
N LEU A 253 12.42 8.02 19.79
CA LEU A 253 12.94 8.49 18.50
C LEU A 253 12.05 9.57 17.84
N GLY A 254 10.94 9.94 18.47
CA GLY A 254 9.98 10.91 17.90
C GLY A 254 9.23 10.39 16.66
N LEU A 255 9.20 9.07 16.45
CA LEU A 255 8.54 8.43 15.32
C LEU A 255 7.06 8.20 15.62
N THR A 256 6.22 8.32 14.59
CA THR A 256 4.84 7.83 14.67
C THR A 256 4.84 6.30 14.82
N ARG A 257 3.78 5.74 15.42
CA ARG A 257 3.67 4.27 15.59
C ARG A 257 3.79 3.52 14.26
N GLN A 258 3.17 4.05 13.20
CA GLN A 258 3.26 3.47 11.86
C GLN A 258 4.68 3.57 11.29
N ALA A 259 5.34 4.73 11.40
CA ALA A 259 6.71 4.89 10.92
C ALA A 259 7.67 3.92 11.64
N ALA A 260 7.54 3.80 12.96
CA ALA A 260 8.34 2.87 13.75
C ALA A 260 8.17 1.41 13.27
N ARG A 261 6.93 0.95 13.09
CA ARG A 261 6.64 -0.39 12.54
C ARG A 261 7.21 -0.56 11.13
N GLY A 262 7.01 0.42 10.24
CA GLY A 262 7.56 0.42 8.88
C GLY A 262 9.08 0.34 8.83
N TYR A 263 9.79 1.05 9.71
CA TYR A 263 11.24 0.91 9.85
C TYR A 263 11.64 -0.49 10.32
N GLY A 264 10.91 -1.09 11.26
CA GLY A 264 11.15 -2.46 11.70
C GLY A 264 11.02 -3.47 10.55
N VAL A 265 9.99 -3.32 9.72
CA VAL A 265 9.76 -4.13 8.50
C VAL A 265 10.89 -3.94 7.49
N LEU A 266 11.30 -2.69 7.23
CA LEU A 266 12.38 -2.37 6.29
C LEU A 266 13.71 -2.98 6.75
N VAL A 267 14.06 -2.80 8.03
CA VAL A 267 15.28 -3.36 8.62
C VAL A 267 15.24 -4.88 8.59
N PHE A 268 14.09 -5.49 8.92
CA PHE A 268 13.91 -6.93 8.82
C PHE A 268 14.16 -7.43 7.40
N LEU A 269 13.60 -6.77 6.39
CA LEU A 269 13.79 -7.14 4.99
C LEU A 269 15.25 -7.01 4.57
N ILE A 270 15.92 -5.91 4.92
CA ILE A 270 17.35 -5.71 4.62
C ILE A 270 18.18 -6.85 5.23
N LEU A 271 18.00 -7.14 6.51
CA LEU A 271 18.74 -8.20 7.21
C LEU A 271 18.40 -9.61 6.71
N SER A 272 17.18 -9.82 6.23
CA SER A 272 16.72 -11.12 5.73
C SER A 272 17.12 -11.40 4.29
N VAL A 273 17.58 -10.39 3.54
CA VAL A 273 17.93 -10.50 2.11
C VAL A 273 19.42 -10.25 1.87
N THR A 274 20.08 -9.45 2.70
CA THR A 274 21.48 -9.07 2.50
C THR A 274 22.42 -9.83 3.42
N ALA A 275 23.61 -10.16 2.90
CA ALA A 275 24.69 -10.66 3.75
C ALA A 275 25.07 -9.60 4.81
N PRO A 276 25.53 -9.99 6.01
CA PRO A 276 25.73 -9.07 7.13
C PRO A 276 26.63 -7.86 6.79
N HIS A 277 27.66 -8.05 5.97
CA HIS A 277 28.57 -6.99 5.54
C HIS A 277 27.92 -6.00 4.55
N ASN A 278 26.97 -6.46 3.73
CA ASN A 278 26.25 -5.63 2.76
C ASN A 278 25.06 -4.89 3.39
N ALA A 279 24.63 -5.29 4.59
CA ALA A 279 23.54 -4.64 5.31
C ALA A 279 23.93 -3.25 5.85
N ILE A 280 25.23 -2.97 6.04
CA ILE A 280 25.70 -1.75 6.70
C ILE A 280 25.27 -0.48 5.95
N LEU A 281 25.47 -0.45 4.63
CA LEU A 281 25.12 0.71 3.78
C LEU A 281 23.61 1.01 3.75
N PRO A 282 22.71 0.04 3.45
CA PRO A 282 21.27 0.31 3.44
C PRO A 282 20.73 0.63 4.83
N LEU A 283 21.27 0.03 5.91
CA LEU A 283 20.90 0.39 7.28
C LEU A 283 21.33 1.83 7.61
N ALA A 284 22.57 2.21 7.27
CA ALA A 284 23.06 3.57 7.45
C ALA A 284 22.20 4.58 6.67
N ALA A 285 21.86 4.29 5.41
CA ALA A 285 20.98 5.13 4.60
C ALA A 285 19.58 5.29 5.22
N SER A 286 19.00 4.21 5.74
CA SER A 286 17.68 4.26 6.41
C SER A 286 17.70 5.11 7.69
N SER A 287 18.80 5.07 8.44
CA SER A 287 18.99 5.87 9.66
C SER A 287 19.20 7.36 9.36
N ALA A 288 19.91 7.69 8.27
CA ALA A 288 20.16 9.06 7.83
C ALA A 288 18.89 9.75 7.32
N CYS A 289 17.91 8.98 6.83
CA CYS A 289 16.63 9.50 6.35
C CYS A 289 15.57 9.65 7.46
N SER A 290 15.91 9.38 8.73
CA SER A 290 15.01 9.56 9.86
C SER A 290 14.57 11.03 9.99
N PRO A 291 13.29 11.33 10.33
CA PRO A 291 12.77 12.69 10.45
C PRO A 291 13.56 13.62 11.39
N SER A 292 14.33 13.06 12.33
CA SER A 292 15.25 13.79 13.19
C SER A 292 16.40 14.48 12.44
N ALA A 293 16.78 14.02 11.25
CA ALA A 293 17.74 14.71 10.37
C ALA A 293 17.10 15.87 9.58
N ILE A 294 15.77 15.86 9.40
CA ILE A 294 15.01 16.94 8.76
C ILE A 294 14.79 18.12 9.73
N ALA A 295 14.96 17.90 11.04
CA ALA A 295 14.79 18.92 12.07
C ALA A 295 15.95 19.92 12.18
N ASN A 296 17.07 19.72 11.48
CA ASN A 296 18.23 20.61 11.53
C ASN A 296 18.52 21.24 10.14
N PRO A 297 17.79 22.30 9.73
CA PRO A 297 17.91 22.89 8.40
C PRO A 297 19.21 23.69 8.17
N ALA A 298 20.11 23.75 9.15
CA ALA A 298 21.31 24.60 9.09
C ALA A 298 22.49 23.99 8.29
N THR A 299 22.44 22.71 7.91
CA THR A 299 23.57 22.02 7.25
C THR A 299 23.26 21.42 5.89
N ALA A 300 22.06 21.64 5.33
CA ALA A 300 21.70 21.11 4.02
C ALA A 300 22.29 21.97 2.88
N LEU A 301 23.35 21.45 2.24
CA LEU A 301 24.09 22.04 1.11
C LEU A 301 23.35 21.94 -0.25
N VAL A 302 22.02 21.94 -0.25
CA VAL A 302 21.20 21.91 -1.48
C VAL A 302 20.07 22.96 -1.37
N PRO A 303 19.94 23.91 -2.31
CA PRO A 303 18.93 24.95 -2.22
C PRO A 303 17.51 24.38 -2.35
N ASN A 304 16.73 24.53 -1.28
CA ASN A 304 15.29 24.27 -1.23
C ASN A 304 14.51 25.22 -2.16
N SER A 305 13.94 24.73 -3.27
CA SER A 305 12.98 25.51 -4.08
C SER A 305 11.56 24.90 -4.18
N THR A 306 11.29 23.73 -3.62
CA THR A 306 9.97 23.07 -3.79
C THR A 306 9.19 22.82 -2.49
N PHE A 307 9.84 22.63 -1.35
CA PHE A 307 9.13 22.27 -0.10
C PHE A 307 8.48 23.47 0.62
N LEU A 308 9.12 24.65 0.59
CA LEU A 308 8.59 25.88 1.20
C LEU A 308 7.45 26.52 0.40
N ALA A 309 7.36 26.27 -0.90
CA ALA A 309 6.28 26.74 -1.76
C ALA A 309 4.95 26.01 -1.48
N TRP A 310 5.01 24.72 -1.12
CA TRP A 310 3.83 23.92 -0.79
C TRP A 310 3.17 24.38 0.52
N ARG A 311 3.98 24.69 1.54
CA ARG A 311 3.47 25.12 2.86
C ARG A 311 2.84 26.52 2.87
N ARG A 312 3.21 27.40 1.92
CA ARG A 312 2.60 28.73 1.78
C ARG A 312 1.27 28.73 1.02
N ARG A 313 0.96 27.71 0.22
CA ARG A 313 -0.29 27.62 -0.56
C ARG A 313 -1.51 27.09 0.20
N GLN A 314 -1.34 26.61 1.44
CA GLN A 314 -2.44 26.08 2.27
C GLN A 314 -2.94 27.04 3.36
N ARG A 315 -2.49 28.30 3.38
CA ARG A 315 -3.17 29.31 4.20
C ARG A 315 -4.40 29.83 3.43
N PRO A 316 -5.62 29.74 3.97
CA PRO A 316 -6.73 30.48 3.41
C PRO A 316 -6.42 31.97 3.53
N CYS A 317 -6.41 32.67 2.38
CA CYS A 317 -6.38 34.12 2.33
C CYS A 317 -7.65 34.66 3.00
N GLY A 318 -7.49 35.39 4.10
CA GLY A 318 -8.60 36.09 4.76
C GLY A 318 -8.17 36.79 6.04
N CYS A 319 -8.16 38.12 5.99
CA CYS A 319 -8.11 39.09 7.10
C CYS A 319 -6.75 39.38 7.75
N SER A 320 -6.15 40.47 7.28
CA SER A 320 -5.26 41.36 8.02
C SER A 320 -6.00 42.08 9.15
N SER A 321 -5.42 42.10 10.36
CA SER A 321 -5.53 43.28 11.23
C SER A 321 -4.26 43.37 12.08
N GLY A 322 -3.54 44.49 11.90
CA GLY A 322 -2.38 44.86 12.68
C GLY A 322 -2.79 45.37 14.06
N ASN A 323 -1.94 45.08 15.03
CA ASN A 323 -1.95 45.70 16.35
C ASN A 323 -1.61 47.18 16.21
N GLY A 324 -2.59 48.05 16.46
CA GLY A 324 -2.41 49.44 16.79
C GLY A 324 -3.07 49.69 18.14
N ALA A 325 -2.25 49.99 19.15
CA ALA A 325 -2.70 50.39 20.48
C ALA A 325 -3.61 51.62 20.39
N VAL A 326 -4.79 51.56 21.00
CA VAL A 326 -5.59 52.75 21.33
C VAL A 326 -6.16 52.58 22.74
N THR A 327 -5.73 53.50 23.57
CA THR A 327 -6.18 53.92 24.89
C THR A 327 -7.69 53.85 25.12
N MET A 328 -8.11 53.35 26.29
CA MET A 328 -9.45 53.61 26.83
C MET A 328 -9.62 55.09 27.16
N PRO A 329 -10.82 55.65 26.92
CA PRO A 329 -11.37 56.66 27.80
C PRO A 329 -12.74 56.28 28.36
N SER A 330 -13.07 57.00 29.42
CA SER A 330 -14.09 56.82 30.43
C SER A 330 -15.54 56.99 29.97
N THR A 331 -16.42 56.51 30.85
CA THR A 331 -17.83 56.86 31.06
C THR A 331 -18.32 58.20 30.47
N SER A 332 -19.34 58.13 29.63
CA SER A 332 -20.52 59.03 29.50
C SER A 332 -20.97 59.16 28.03
N THR A 333 -22.27 59.42 27.82
CA THR A 333 -23.00 59.60 26.53
C THR A 333 -23.71 58.33 26.04
N ILE A 334 -24.90 57.97 26.55
CA ILE A 334 -26.24 58.56 26.30
C ILE A 334 -26.72 58.44 24.83
N SER A 335 -27.64 57.50 24.65
CA SER A 335 -28.85 57.57 23.81
C SER A 335 -28.77 57.41 22.28
N ARG A 336 -29.84 56.79 21.77
CA ARG A 336 -30.31 56.61 20.37
C ARG A 336 -29.87 55.28 19.75
N LEU A 337 -30.73 54.37 19.27
CA LEU A 337 -32.18 54.26 19.09
C LEU A 337 -32.51 52.74 18.89
N PRO A 338 -33.79 52.34 18.89
CA PRO A 338 -34.27 51.01 19.28
C PRO A 338 -34.84 50.19 18.11
N ALA A 339 -34.38 48.96 17.91
CA ALA A 339 -35.13 47.91 17.19
C ALA A 339 -34.32 46.62 17.14
N LEU A 340 -34.42 45.76 18.16
CA LEU A 340 -34.36 44.28 17.99
C LEU A 340 -34.68 43.52 19.30
N ARG A 341 -35.52 44.10 20.17
CA ARG A 341 -35.94 43.47 21.44
C ARG A 341 -37.23 42.63 21.31
N ARG A 342 -37.52 42.11 20.11
CA ARG A 342 -38.80 41.44 19.79
C ARG A 342 -38.70 39.99 19.28
N PHE A 343 -37.56 39.31 19.45
CA PHE A 343 -37.43 37.93 18.92
C PHE A 343 -36.95 36.85 19.90
N LEU A 344 -36.87 37.12 21.21
CA LEU A 344 -36.37 36.16 22.20
C LEU A 344 -37.31 35.85 23.37
N GLN A 345 -38.63 35.97 23.20
CA GLN A 345 -39.59 35.38 24.15
C GLN A 345 -40.88 34.98 23.42
N ARG A 346 -40.99 33.69 23.06
CA ARG A 346 -42.21 32.87 23.17
C ARG A 346 -41.96 31.49 22.55
N SER A 347 -41.67 30.53 23.43
CA SER A 347 -42.05 29.12 23.25
C SER A 347 -43.59 29.01 23.25
N PRO A 348 -44.15 27.87 22.86
CA PRO A 348 -44.37 26.82 23.86
C PRO A 348 -43.43 25.63 23.75
#